data_AF-J5VP67-F1
#
_entry.id   AF-J5VP67-F1
#
_cell.length_a   1.000
_cell.length_b   1.000
_cell.length_c   1.000
_cell.angle_alpha   90.00
_cell.angle_beta   90.00
_cell.angle_gamma   90.00
#
_symmetry.space_group_name_H-M   'P 1'
#
loop_
_entity.id
_entity.type
_entity.pdbx_description
1 polymer ?
#
loop_
_entity_poly.entity_id
_entity_poly.type
_entity_poly.pdbx_seq_one_letter_code
_entity_poly.pdbx_strand_id
1 'polypeptide(L)' 'MIAISRYFHIFDPVGNLTSKLTQHFKFDAYKNWTERIQYTDGKGSYITERTIEYHKSN' A
#
# COMPACT_ATOMS: atom_id res chain seq x y z
N MET A 1 6.77 7.28 -13.02
CA MET A 1 5.87 6.72 -11.98
C MET A 1 6.52 5.45 -11.47
N ILE A 2 6.67 5.30 -10.16
CA ILE A 2 7.19 4.06 -9.54
C ILE A 2 6.03 3.36 -8.85
N ALA A 3 5.87 2.07 -9.12
CA ALA A 3 4.92 1.19 -8.43
C ALA A 3 5.69 0.21 -7.55
N ILE A 4 5.30 0.08 -6.29
CA ILE A 4 5.91 -0.86 -5.34
C ILE A 4 4.82 -1.72 -4.72
N SER A 5 5.08 -3.02 -4.64
CA SER A 5 4.20 -3.97 -3.97
C SER A 5 4.84 -4.48 -2.69
N ARG A 6 4.07 -4.60 -1.63
CA ARG A 6 4.46 -5.21 -0.35
C ARG A 6 3.54 -6.38 -0.04
N TYR A 7 4.12 -7.46 0.47
CA TYR A 7 3.42 -8.70 0.79
C TYR A 7 3.67 -9.03 2.25
N PHE A 8 2.60 -9.30 2.99
CA PHE A 8 2.66 -9.70 4.39
C PHE A 8 1.90 -11.01 4.58
N HIS A 9 2.48 -11.88 5.40
CA HIS A 9 1.85 -13.11 5.86
C HIS A 9 1.56 -12.95 7.34
N ILE A 10 0.30 -13.18 7.74
CA ILE A 10 -0.17 -13.07 9.11
C ILE A 10 -0.36 -14.50 9.62
N PHE A 11 0.25 -14.79 10.76
CA PHE A 11 0.21 -16.10 11.39
C PHE A 11 -0.47 -16.01 12.75
N ASP A 12 -1.12 -17.09 13.17
CA ASP A 12 -1.57 -17.23 14.56
C ASP A 12 -0.35 -17.50 15.49
N PRO A 13 -0.54 -17.50 16.83
CA PRO A 13 0.56 -17.74 17.77
C PRO A 13 1.22 -19.12 17.66
N VAL A 14 0.57 -20.09 17.01
CA VAL A 14 1.13 -21.44 16.81
C VAL A 14 1.79 -21.61 15.44
N GLY A 15 1.80 -20.57 14.61
CA GLY A 15 2.49 -20.51 13.32
C GLY A 15 1.65 -20.89 12.10
N ASN A 16 0.34 -21.08 12.25
CA ASN A 16 -0.53 -21.31 11.08
C ASN A 16 -0.77 -19.99 10.35
N LEU A 17 -0.70 -20.02 9.02
CA LEU A 17 -1.05 -18.87 8.20
C LEU A 17 -2.56 -18.60 8.28
N THR A 18 -2.93 -17.42 8.75
CA THR A 18 -4.34 -17.01 8.89
C THR A 18 -4.78 -16.02 7.82
N SER A 19 -3.87 -15.20 7.29
CA SER A 19 -4.20 -14.25 6.22
C SER A 19 -2.96 -13.78 5.44
N LYS A 20 -3.18 -13.32 4.21
CA LYS A 20 -2.20 -12.62 3.37
C LYS A 20 -2.67 -11.21 3.08
N LEU A 21 -1.82 -10.24 3.35
CA LEU A 21 -2.04 -8.83 2.99
C LEU A 21 -1.13 -8.45 1.83
N THR A 22 -1.71 -7.95 0.74
CA THR A 22 -0.95 -7.37 -0.37
C THR A 22 -1.28 -5.89 -0.48
N GLN A 23 -0.25 -5.05 -0.63
CA GLN A 23 -0.41 -3.62 -0.79
C GLN A 23 0.36 -3.15 -2.02
N HIS A 24 -0.32 -2.46 -2.93
CA HIS A 24 0.28 -1.81 -4.08
C HIS A 24 0.26 -0.31 -3.87
N PHE A 25 1.41 0.32 -4.08
CA PHE A 25 1.60 1.77 -3.93
C PHE A 25 2.02 2.38 -5.26
N LYS A 26 1.43 3.52 -5.61
CA LYS A 26 1.95 4.42 -6.64
C LYS A 26 2.61 5.61 -5.97
N PHE A 27 3.72 6.08 -6.54
CA PHE A 27 4.46 7.23 -6.04
C PHE A 27 4.56 8.32 -7.10
N ASP A 28 4.52 9.57 -6.66
CA ASP A 28 4.82 10.74 -7.48
C ASP A 28 6.33 10.94 -7.69
N ALA A 29 6.69 12.01 -8.40
CA ALA A 29 8.08 12.35 -8.70
C ALA A 29 8.93 12.69 -7.46
N TYR A 30 8.29 13.07 -6.34
CA TYR A 30 8.94 13.41 -5.08
C TYR A 30 9.00 12.21 -4.12
N LYS A 31 8.64 11.01 -4.59
CA LYS A 31 8.60 9.76 -3.82
C LYS A 31 7.57 9.76 -2.69
N ASN A 32 6.54 10.59 -2.78
CA ASN A 32 5.37 10.48 -1.91
C ASN A 32 4.34 9.53 -2.54
N TRP A 33 3.73 8.65 -1.74
CA TRP A 33 2.73 7.72 -2.28
C TRP A 33 1.42 8.46 -2.61
N THR A 34 0.88 8.32 -3.80
CA THR A 34 -0.37 9.00 -4.19
C THR A 34 -1.55 8.05 -4.24
N GLU A 35 -1.30 6.75 -4.36
CA GLU A 35 -2.34 5.72 -4.35
C GLU A 35 -1.86 4.53 -3.53
N ARG A 36 -2.78 3.90 -2.80
CA ARG A 36 -2.60 2.59 -2.19
C ARG A 36 -3.83 1.72 -2.44
N ILE A 37 -3.63 0.57 -3.05
CA ILE A 37 -4.65 -0.49 -3.16
C ILE A 37 -4.23 -1.64 -2.25
N GLN A 38 -5.16 -2.13 -1.44
CA GLN A 38 -4.94 -3.23 -0.51
C GLN A 38 -5.84 -4.43 -0.85
N TYR A 39 -5.26 -5.62 -0.76
CA TYR A 39 -5.94 -6.89 -0.88
C TYR A 39 -5.72 -7.71 0.39
N THR A 40 -6.80 -8.25 0.94
CA THR A 40 -6.76 -9.23 2.04
C THR A 40 -7.20 -10.57 1.47
N ASP A 41 -6.33 -11.58 1.54
CA ASP A 41 -6.56 -12.92 1.00
C ASP A 41 -6.97 -12.90 -0.49
N GLY A 42 -6.31 -12.02 -1.26
CA GLY A 42 -6.55 -11.83 -2.69
C GLY A 42 -7.80 -11.02 -3.03
N LYS A 43 -8.60 -10.61 -2.03
CA LYS A 43 -9.81 -9.80 -2.23
C LYS A 43 -9.51 -8.34 -1.95
N GLY A 44 -9.94 -7.45 -2.84
CA GLY A 44 -9.79 -6.01 -2.65
C GLY A 44 -10.48 -5.57 -1.37
N SER A 45 -9.73 -4.98 -0.43
CA SER A 45 -10.24 -4.55 0.87
C SER A 45 -10.30 -3.03 1.00
N TYR A 46 -9.33 -2.31 0.44
CA TYR A 46 -9.30 -0.84 0.50
C TYR A 46 -8.63 -0.23 -0.74
N ILE A 47 -9.11 0.95 -1.14
CA ILE A 47 -8.45 1.85 -2.08
C ILE A 47 -8.32 3.21 -1.40
N THR A 48 -7.14 3.84 -1.50
CA THR A 48 -6.88 5.17 -0.95
C THR A 48 -6.11 5.98 -1.97
N GLU A 49 -6.60 7.18 -2.26
CA GLU A 49 -5.97 8.16 -3.14
C GLU A 49 -5.63 9.43 -2.36
N ARG A 50 -4.51 10.06 -2.71
CA ARG A 50 -4.03 11.29 -2.08
C ARG A 50 -3.64 12.30 -3.15
N THR A 51 -4.13 13.52 -2.98
CA THR A 51 -3.59 14.71 -3.65
C THR A 51 -2.57 15.36 -2.72
N ILE A 52 -1.40 15.69 -3.25
CA ILE A 52 -0.31 16.31 -2.48
C ILE A 52 0.01 17.64 -3.15
N GLU A 53 -0.10 18.72 -2.39
CA GLU A 53 0.22 20.07 -2.83
C GLU A 53 1.63 20.44 -2.36
N TYR A 54 2.40 21.02 -3.28
CA TYR A 54 3.77 21.45 -3.03
C TYR A 54 3.84 22.96 -3.08
N HIS A 55 4.24 23.57 -1.96
CA HIS A 55 4.49 25.00 -1.89
C HIS A 55 5.99 25.25 -1.87
N LYS A 56 6.47 26.14 -2.75
CA LYS A 56 7.81 26.71 -2.58
C LYS A 56 7.72 27.79 -1.52
N SER A 57 8.59 27.74 -0.51
CA SER A 57 8.82 28.93 0.32
C SER A 57 9.56 29.95 -0.53
N ASN A 58 9.02 31.16 -0.61
CA ASN A 58 9.73 32.32 -1.14
C ASN A 58 10.81 32.78 -0.15
#